data_AF-A0A9J5WVW2-F1
#
_entry.id   AF-A0A9J5WVW2-F1
#
_cell.length_a   1.000
_cell.length_b   1.000
_cell.length_c   1.000
_cell.angle_alpha   90.00
_cell.angle_beta   90.00
_cell.angle_gamma   90.00
#
_symmetry.space_group_name_H-M   'P 1'
#
loop_
_entity.id
_entity.type
_entity.pdbx_description
1 polymer ?
#
loop_
_entity_poly.entity_id
_entity_poly.type
_entity_poly.pdbx_seq_one_letter_code
_entity_poly.pdbx_strand_id
1 'polypeptide(L)'
;MLWPCRWTHLPYIPTSGAMFLSMLTQEEIPCNSLKFLEELNGKVPIVHIEDVSEAHMFFMNNVGSLNGRFLCASSFVSTAEIGNYYQHNYPEFKVNQEYLNDPKREIKWGSKKLVEKGFVFKYGMKEILDDCVIWARKKDIL
;
A
#
# COMPACT_ATOMS: atom_id res chain seq x y z
N MET A 1 4.75 -27.03 5.59
CA MET A 1 5.70 -26.66 4.52
C MET A 1 5.91 -25.16 4.63
N LEU A 2 6.91 -24.75 5.41
CA LEU A 2 7.20 -23.34 5.66
C LEU A 2 8.04 -22.82 4.48
N TRP A 3 7.42 -22.13 3.52
CA TRP A 3 8.20 -21.33 2.59
C TRP A 3 8.47 -19.97 3.23
N PRO A 4 9.75 -19.57 3.39
CA PRO A 4 10.04 -18.20 3.71
C PRO A 4 9.73 -17.41 2.44
N CYS A 5 8.61 -16.69 2.42
CA CYS A 5 8.39 -15.58 1.49
C CYS A 5 9.35 -14.43 1.86
N ARG A 6 10.66 -14.71 1.79
CA ARG A 6 11.71 -13.71 1.89
C ARG A 6 11.84 -13.12 0.50
N TRP A 7 10.98 -12.15 0.22
CA TRP A 7 11.04 -11.13 -0.83
C TRP A 7 11.81 -11.51 -2.10
N THR A 8 11.12 -11.57 -3.24
CA THR A 8 11.75 -11.60 -4.56
C THR A 8 12.83 -10.50 -4.62
N HIS A 9 14.09 -10.92 -4.80
CA HIS A 9 15.24 -10.04 -4.99
C HIS A 9 15.08 -9.37 -6.37
N LEU A 10 14.16 -8.43 -6.50
CA LEU A 10 14.06 -7.61 -7.69
C LEU A 10 15.28 -6.67 -7.71
N PRO A 11 15.98 -6.56 -8.85
CA PRO A 11 17.15 -5.68 -8.97
C PRO A 11 16.76 -4.19 -9.11
N TYR A 12 15.47 -3.88 -9.02
CA TYR A 12 14.91 -2.53 -9.19
C TYR A 12 13.83 -2.26 -8.15
N ILE A 13 13.54 -0.98 -7.93
CA ILE A 13 12.45 -0.54 -7.05
C ILE A 13 11.11 -0.75 -7.77
N PRO A 14 10.20 -1.57 -7.24
CA PRO A 14 8.86 -1.70 -7.81
C PRO A 14 8.17 -0.32 -7.86
N THR A 15 7.39 -0.06 -8.90
CA THR A 15 6.71 1.24 -9.07
C THR A 15 5.89 1.62 -7.84
N SER A 16 5.17 0.67 -7.23
CA SER A 16 4.43 0.92 -5.98
C SER A 16 5.34 1.34 -4.83
N GLY A 17 6.50 0.69 -4.66
CA GLY A 17 7.51 1.07 -3.68
C GLY A 17 8.04 2.49 -3.94
N ALA A 18 8.37 2.82 -5.18
CA ALA A 18 8.80 4.16 -5.56
C ALA A 18 7.72 5.21 -5.24
N MET A 19 6.45 4.91 -5.48
CA MET A 19 5.33 5.80 -5.14
C MET A 19 5.22 6.06 -3.64
N PHE A 20 5.29 5.02 -2.79
CA PHE A 20 5.24 5.20 -1.33
C PHE A 20 6.50 5.84 -0.75
N LEU A 21 7.66 5.65 -1.37
CA LEU A 21 8.92 6.26 -0.93
C LEU A 21 9.10 7.68 -1.47
N SER A 22 8.35 8.07 -2.51
CA SER A 22 8.49 9.37 -3.19
C SER A 22 8.35 10.58 -2.26
N MET A 23 7.51 10.49 -1.22
CA MET A 23 7.34 11.55 -0.23
C MET A 23 8.56 11.73 0.68
N LEU A 24 9.38 10.69 0.82
CA LEU A 24 10.62 10.68 1.59
C LEU A 24 11.81 11.06 0.69
N THR A 25 11.87 10.52 -0.53
CA THR A 25 12.95 10.81 -1.52
C THR A 25 12.77 12.14 -2.25
N GLN A 26 11.59 12.77 -2.13
CA GLN A 26 11.20 14.00 -2.83
C GLN A 26 11.20 13.86 -4.36
N GLU A 27 11.00 12.64 -4.86
CA GLU A 27 10.87 12.41 -6.29
C GLU A 27 9.47 12.78 -6.81
N GLU A 28 9.41 13.76 -7.71
CA GLU A 28 8.16 14.33 -8.18
C GLU A 28 7.32 13.37 -9.03
N ILE A 29 7.93 12.63 -9.95
CA ILE A 29 7.22 11.74 -10.89
C ILE A 29 6.40 10.66 -10.15
N PRO A 30 7.00 9.85 -9.26
CA PRO A 30 6.24 8.85 -8.51
C PRO A 30 5.24 9.48 -7.53
N CYS A 31 5.55 10.65 -6.95
CA CYS A 31 4.61 11.36 -6.07
C CYS A 31 3.38 11.86 -6.85
N ASN A 32 3.58 12.46 -8.03
CA ASN A 32 2.50 12.91 -8.89
C ASN A 32 1.66 11.74 -9.41
N SER A 33 2.28 10.58 -9.66
CA SER A 33 1.55 9.36 -9.99
C SER A 33 0.66 8.89 -8.83
N LEU A 34 1.13 9.03 -7.59
CA LEU A 34 0.35 8.69 -6.39
C LEU A 34 -0.84 9.63 -6.20
N LYS A 35 -0.62 10.93 -6.36
CA LYS A 35 -1.69 11.93 -6.36
C LYS A 35 -2.71 11.68 -7.47
N PHE A 36 -2.26 11.37 -8.68
CA PHE A 36 -3.14 11.03 -9.79
C PHE A 36 -4.00 9.79 -9.48
N LEU A 37 -3.43 8.75 -8.87
CA LEU A 37 -4.20 7.59 -8.42
C LEU A 37 -5.22 7.94 -7.35
N GLU A 38 -4.88 8.82 -6.41
CA GLU A 38 -5.83 9.34 -5.43
C GLU A 38 -6.94 10.15 -6.10
N GLU A 39 -6.63 11.02 -7.06
CA GLU A 39 -7.64 11.81 -7.76
C GLU A 39 -8.62 10.94 -8.54
N LEU A 40 -8.10 9.89 -9.21
CA LEU A 40 -8.89 8.96 -10.02
C LEU A 40 -9.79 8.08 -9.17
N ASN A 41 -9.26 7.51 -8.09
CA ASN A 41 -9.96 6.54 -7.25
C ASN A 41 -10.62 7.17 -6.02
N GLY A 42 -10.34 8.45 -5.76
CA GLY A 42 -10.70 9.15 -4.55
C GLY A 42 -9.76 8.92 -3.37
N LYS A 43 -9.30 7.69 -3.17
CA LYS A 43 -8.23 7.30 -2.24
C LYS A 43 -7.33 6.26 -2.91
N VAL A 44 -6.12 6.07 -2.40
CA VAL A 44 -5.20 5.03 -2.86
C VAL A 44 -5.52 3.70 -2.15
N PRO A 45 -5.99 2.67 -2.85
CA PRO A 45 -6.15 1.33 -2.27
C PRO A 45 -4.77 0.68 -2.07
N ILE A 46 -4.50 0.18 -0.87
CA ILE A 46 -3.22 -0.44 -0.52
C ILE A 46 -3.41 -1.82 0.12
N VAL A 47 -2.46 -2.71 -0.15
CA VAL A 47 -2.42 -4.06 0.39
C VAL A 47 -0.97 -4.52 0.48
N HIS A 48 -0.65 -5.24 1.55
CA HIS A 48 0.66 -5.83 1.71
C HIS A 48 0.85 -7.02 0.75
N ILE A 49 2.05 -7.21 0.20
CA ILE A 49 2.30 -8.29 -0.77
C ILE A 49 2.05 -9.69 -0.18
N GLU A 50 2.26 -9.87 1.12
CA GLU A 50 1.95 -11.13 1.78
C GLU A 50 0.44 -11.36 1.83
N ASP A 51 -0.36 -10.34 2.13
CA ASP A 51 -1.82 -10.45 2.08
C ASP A 51 -2.32 -10.71 0.65
N VAL A 52 -1.64 -10.17 -0.38
CA VAL A 52 -1.95 -10.52 -1.78
C VAL A 52 -1.68 -12.00 -2.02
N SER A 53 -0.54 -12.52 -1.58
CA SER A 53 -0.15 -13.92 -1.77
C SER A 53 -1.09 -14.87 -1.02
N GLU A 54 -1.44 -14.54 0.22
CA GLU A 54 -2.41 -15.27 1.04
C GLU A 54 -3.82 -15.21 0.44
N ALA A 55 -4.23 -14.07 -0.12
CA ALA A 55 -5.50 -13.96 -0.83
C ALA A 55 -5.54 -14.91 -2.03
N HIS A 56 -4.47 -15.00 -2.81
CA HIS A 56 -4.38 -15.97 -3.92
C HIS A 56 -4.48 -17.42 -3.43
N MET A 57 -3.79 -17.78 -2.34
CA MET A 57 -3.92 -19.10 -1.72
C MET A 57 -5.34 -19.37 -1.21
N PHE A 58 -5.98 -18.37 -0.61
CA PHE A 58 -7.37 -18.43 -0.19
C PHE A 58 -8.31 -18.70 -1.38
N PHE A 59 -8.10 -18.06 -2.53
CA PHE A 59 -8.86 -18.36 -3.75
C PHE A 59 -8.66 -19.80 -4.24
N MET A 60 -7.41 -20.27 -4.27
CA MET A 60 -7.08 -21.63 -4.71
C MET A 60 -7.65 -22.71 -3.79
N ASN A 61 -7.72 -22.46 -2.48
CA ASN A 61 -8.29 -23.41 -1.51
C ASN A 61 -9.82 -23.44 -1.51
N ASN A 62 -10.48 -22.44 -2.11
CA ASN A 62 -11.93 -22.29 -2.12
C ASN A 62 -12.51 -22.30 -3.55
N VAL A 63 -11.84 -22.98 -4.48
CA VAL A 63 -12.26 -23.12 -5.88
C VAL A 63 -13.70 -23.62 -5.95
N GLY A 64 -14.51 -22.98 -6.80
CA GLY A 64 -15.93 -23.28 -6.98
C GLY A 64 -16.87 -22.51 -6.02
N SER A 65 -16.41 -22.10 -4.84
CA SER A 65 -17.22 -21.30 -3.88
C SER A 65 -17.00 -19.79 -4.01
N LEU A 66 -15.87 -19.39 -4.58
CA LEU A 66 -15.52 -18.00 -4.89
C LEU A 66 -15.65 -17.78 -6.39
N ASN A 67 -16.55 -16.88 -6.79
CA ASN A 67 -16.78 -16.55 -8.19
C ASN A 67 -16.82 -15.03 -8.41
N GLY A 68 -16.32 -14.61 -9.57
CA GLY A 68 -16.23 -13.22 -10.03
C GLY A 68 -15.02 -12.48 -9.48
N ARG A 69 -15.07 -11.14 -9.57
CA ARG A 69 -13.99 -10.25 -9.15
C ARG A 69 -14.08 -9.91 -7.66
N PHE A 70 -12.92 -9.73 -7.05
CA PHE A 70 -12.75 -9.35 -5.66
C PHE A 70 -11.70 -8.24 -5.58
N LEU A 71 -11.98 -7.23 -4.76
CA LEU A 71 -11.00 -6.21 -4.45
C LEU A 71 -10.10 -6.73 -3.33
N CYS A 72 -8.79 -6.73 -3.57
CA CYS A 72 -7.78 -7.07 -2.58
C CYS A 72 -7.10 -5.78 -2.11
N ALA A 73 -7.72 -5.10 -1.15
CA ALA A 73 -7.22 -3.87 -0.55
C ALA A 73 -7.55 -3.90 0.94
N SER A 74 -6.52 -3.76 1.78
CA SER A 74 -6.65 -3.75 3.24
C SER A 74 -7.05 -2.37 3.78
N SER A 75 -6.57 -1.32 3.12
CA SER A 75 -6.70 0.07 3.54
C SER A 75 -6.89 0.98 2.32
N PHE A 76 -7.52 2.13 2.53
CA PHE A 76 -7.72 3.17 1.53
C PHE A 76 -7.22 4.49 2.11
N VAL A 77 -6.15 5.02 1.54
CA VAL A 77 -5.37 6.12 2.14
C VAL A 77 -5.29 7.32 1.21
N SER A 78 -5.35 8.54 1.75
CA SER A 78 -5.02 9.76 1.04
C SER A 78 -3.50 9.98 0.99
N THR A 79 -3.02 10.77 0.02
CA THR A 79 -1.63 11.20 0.02
C THR A 79 -1.29 11.99 1.29
N ALA A 80 -2.24 12.77 1.81
CA ALA A 80 -2.11 13.47 3.08
C ALA A 80 -1.99 12.51 4.28
N GLU A 81 -2.76 11.42 4.33
CA GLU A 81 -2.63 10.39 5.37
C GLU A 81 -1.22 9.77 5.36
N ILE A 82 -0.68 9.45 4.17
CA ILE A 82 0.68 8.92 4.01
C ILE A 82 1.73 9.94 4.45
N GLY A 83 1.64 11.17 3.95
CA GLY A 83 2.61 12.23 4.25
C GLY A 83 2.65 12.59 5.73
N ASN A 84 1.48 12.68 6.37
CA ASN A 84 1.38 12.93 7.81
C ASN A 84 1.97 11.78 8.63
N TYR A 85 1.71 10.53 8.20
CA TYR A 85 2.30 9.35 8.84
C TYR A 85 3.83 9.41 8.79
N TYR A 86 4.41 9.71 7.63
CA TYR A 86 5.85 9.80 7.48
C TYR A 86 6.47 10.97 8.24
N GLN A 87 5.87 12.16 8.20
CA GLN A 87 6.35 13.31 8.95
C GLN A 87 6.41 13.03 10.46
N HIS A 88 5.46 12.25 10.99
CA HIS A 88 5.39 11.92 12.41
C HIS A 88 6.36 10.80 12.81
N ASN A 89 6.45 9.73 12.03
CA ASN A 89 7.18 8.52 12.40
C ASN A 89 8.62 8.47 11.88
N TYR A 90 8.94 9.26 10.86
CA TYR A 90 10.29 9.38 10.29
C TYR A 90 10.70 10.85 10.13
N PRO A 91 10.77 11.62 11.22
CA PRO A 91 11.04 13.06 11.20
C PRO A 91 12.43 13.42 10.62
N GLU A 92 13.33 12.45 10.47
CA GLU A 92 14.61 12.59 9.76
C GLU A 92 14.44 12.90 8.26
N PHE A 93 13.29 12.56 7.67
CA PHE A 93 12.99 12.88 6.27
C PHE A 93 12.12 14.13 6.17
N LYS A 94 12.52 15.05 5.30
CA LYS A 94 11.74 16.27 5.03
C LYS A 94 10.61 15.97 4.04
N VAL A 95 9.40 15.79 4.55
CA VAL A 95 8.18 15.68 3.74
C VAL A 95 7.72 17.07 3.27
N ASN A 96 7.41 17.21 1.98
CA ASN A 96 6.86 18.46 1.44
C ASN A 96 5.46 18.73 2.00
N GLN A 97 5.25 19.92 2.56
CA GLN A 97 3.99 20.34 3.19
C GLN A 97 2.81 20.34 2.19
N GLU A 98 3.07 20.55 0.90
CA GLU A 98 2.04 20.48 -0.14
C GLU A 98 1.37 19.10 -0.22
N TYR A 99 2.06 18.04 0.21
CA TYR A 99 1.55 16.67 0.21
C TYR A 99 0.66 16.37 1.42
N LEU A 100 0.58 17.27 2.39
CA LEU A 100 -0.23 17.11 3.60
C LEU A 100 -1.65 17.68 3.46
N ASN A 101 -1.93 18.32 2.32
CA ASN A 101 -3.22 18.92 2.03
C ASN A 101 -4.24 17.83 1.69
N ASP A 102 -5.07 17.45 2.66
CA ASP A 102 -6.16 16.50 2.44
C ASP A 102 -7.35 17.19 1.74
N PRO A 103 -7.84 16.67 0.60
CA PRO A 103 -9.01 17.22 -0.08
C PRO A 103 -10.34 16.97 0.66
N LYS A 104 -10.33 16.34 1.84
CA LYS A 104 -11.46 16.07 2.77
C LYS A 104 -12.70 15.49 2.07
N ARG A 105 -12.48 14.58 1.12
CA ARG A 105 -13.54 13.93 0.36
C ARG A 105 -14.15 12.79 1.19
N GLU A 106 -15.48 12.76 1.36
CA GLU A 106 -16.15 11.58 1.91
C GLU A 106 -16.23 10.50 0.83
N ILE A 107 -15.41 9.47 0.94
CA ILE A 107 -15.32 8.40 -0.07
C ILE A 107 -15.66 7.07 0.56
N LYS A 108 -16.76 6.48 0.10
CA LYS A 108 -17.24 5.18 0.55
C LYS A 108 -16.76 4.10 -0.40
N TRP A 109 -15.80 3.31 0.08
CA TRP A 109 -15.40 2.07 -0.58
C TRP A 109 -16.33 0.94 -0.14
N GLY A 110 -17.07 0.38 -1.09
CA GLY A 110 -18.21 -0.50 -0.80
C GLY A 110 -17.92 -2.00 -0.82
N SER A 111 -16.80 -2.46 -1.39
CA SER A 111 -16.57 -3.89 -1.57
C SER A 111 -15.82 -4.50 -0.38
N LYS A 112 -16.56 -5.15 0.52
CA LYS A 112 -16.02 -6.01 1.59
C LYS A 112 -16.09 -7.49 1.24
N LYS A 113 -16.39 -7.81 -0.02
CA LYS A 113 -16.68 -9.16 -0.53
C LYS A 113 -15.63 -10.21 -0.15
N LEU A 114 -14.35 -9.85 -0.15
CA LEU A 114 -13.26 -10.78 0.20
C LEU A 114 -13.30 -11.13 1.70
N VAL A 115 -13.49 -10.13 2.57
CA VAL A 115 -13.62 -10.30 4.02
C VAL A 115 -14.91 -11.03 4.39
N GLU A 116 -16.02 -10.72 3.71
CA GLU A 116 -17.31 -11.41 3.87
C GLU A 116 -17.22 -12.90 3.51
N LYS A 117 -16.25 -13.30 2.69
CA LYS A 117 -15.97 -14.71 2.40
C LYS A 117 -15.05 -15.39 3.42
N GLY A 118 -14.55 -14.66 4.41
CA GLY A 118 -13.73 -15.19 5.50
C GLY A 118 -12.23 -14.94 5.37
N PHE A 119 -11.79 -14.19 4.35
CA PHE A 119 -10.40 -13.76 4.27
C PHE A 119 -10.09 -12.68 5.32
N VAL A 120 -8.92 -12.74 5.94
CA VAL A 120 -8.47 -11.80 6.96
C VAL A 120 -7.16 -11.17 6.52
N PHE A 121 -7.15 -9.85 6.32
CA PHE A 121 -5.93 -9.09 6.10
C PHE A 121 -5.10 -9.04 7.38
N LYS A 122 -3.80 -9.31 7.28
CA LYS A 122 -2.87 -9.28 8.41
C LYS A 122 -2.20 -7.91 8.59
N TYR A 123 -2.13 -7.11 7.53
CA TYR A 123 -1.37 -5.86 7.50
C TYR A 123 -2.30 -4.68 7.21
N GLY A 124 -2.20 -3.62 8.02
CA GLY A 124 -2.88 -2.36 7.80
C GLY A 124 -1.97 -1.32 7.14
N MET A 125 -2.47 -0.08 7.04
CA MET A 125 -1.72 1.04 6.48
C MET A 125 -0.33 1.21 7.12
N LYS A 126 -0.25 1.17 8.45
CA LYS A 126 0.99 1.48 9.18
C LYS A 126 2.07 0.45 8.88
N GLU A 127 1.72 -0.83 8.98
CA GLU A 127 2.65 -1.92 8.72
C GLU A 127 3.14 -1.89 7.27
N ILE A 128 2.26 -1.60 6.30
CA ILE A 128 2.63 -1.47 4.89
C ILE A 128 3.63 -0.32 4.67
N LEU A 129 3.37 0.86 5.25
CA LEU A 129 4.25 2.02 5.10
C LEU A 129 5.59 1.79 5.78
N ASP A 130 5.60 1.22 7.00
CA ASP A 130 6.82 0.91 7.73
C ASP A 130 7.68 -0.11 6.97
N ASP A 131 7.06 -1.16 6.42
CA ASP A 131 7.79 -2.18 5.65
C ASP A 131 8.39 -1.61 4.36
N CYS A 132 7.75 -0.62 3.72
CA CYS A 132 8.35 0.10 2.59
C CYS A 132 9.65 0.81 3.01
N VAL A 133 9.65 1.52 4.14
CA VAL A 133 10.83 2.25 4.64
C VAL A 133 11.92 1.28 5.08
N ILE A 134 11.57 0.22 5.81
CA ILE A 134 12.50 -0.83 6.25
C ILE A 134 13.15 -1.50 5.04
N TRP A 135 12.36 -1.82 4.02
CA TRP A 135 12.86 -2.41 2.78
C TRP A 135 13.82 -1.44 2.07
N ALA A 136 13.47 -0.16 1.96
CA ALA A 136 14.29 0.84 1.29
C ALA A 136 15.66 1.06 1.96
N ARG A 137 15.67 1.14 3.30
CA ARG A 137 16.91 1.22 4.09
C ARG A 137 17.81 0.00 3.89
N LYS A 138 17.22 -1.21 3.89
CA LYS A 138 17.96 -2.46 3.63
C LYS A 138 18.56 -2.54 2.22
N LYS A 139 18.10 -1.69 1.31
CA LYS A 139 18.54 -1.60 -0.08
C LYS A 139 19.39 -0.35 -0.35
N ASP A 140 19.73 0.41 0.70
CA ASP A 140 20.49 1.66 0.62
C ASP A 140 19.84 2.69 -0.33
N ILE A 141 18.50 2.69 -0.41
CA ILE A 141 17.70 3.66 -1.18
C ILE A 141 17.42 4.91 -0.33
N LEU A 142 17.22 4.72 0.98
CA LEU A 142 16.96 5.74 1.99
C LEU A 142 18.08 5.79 3.03
#